data_AF-A0A1D1UCB6-F1
#
_entry.id   AF-A0A1D1UCB6-F1
#
_cell.length_a   1.000
_cell.length_b   1.000
_cell.length_c   1.000
_cell.angle_alpha   90.00
_cell.angle_beta   90.00
_cell.angle_gamma   90.00
#
_symmetry.space_group_name_H-M   'P 1'
#
loop_
_entity.id
_entity.type
_entity.pdbx_description
1 polymer ?
#
loop_
_entity_poly.entity_id
_entity_poly.type
_entity_poly.pdbx_seq_one_letter_code
_entity_poly.pdbx_strand_id
1 'polypeptide(L)'
;MLDAVRTAFRQAKMNLAAGSFLLLGTVISLTIAYEPYHMRLHAQIIRLENPQGIDYQGQPCGGQFTPRQCNAVVSAFVDTDSSVNPFHSGAESYGRYGPVEYKVLSVHQDDNDPHINQIISADICGKSIEKAVVKVRATEQDENGGKRINDFTCDALLQTLQGENVWSAVQLCQPEYQPKKMRLYFRYKVSRLEEKQCRQHQH
;
A
#
# COMPACT_ATOMS: atom_id res chain seq x y z
N MET A 1 7.36 14.78 -18.90
CA MET A 1 8.81 15.05 -18.75
C MET A 1 9.59 14.08 -19.64
N LEU A 2 9.28 14.09 -20.94
CA LEU A 2 9.71 13.11 -21.94
C LEU A 2 9.94 13.87 -23.25
N ASP A 3 10.88 14.82 -23.28
CA ASP A 3 11.12 15.63 -24.50
C ASP A 3 12.56 16.17 -24.64
N ALA A 4 13.55 15.57 -23.99
CA ALA A 4 14.92 16.12 -23.96
C ALA A 4 16.01 15.25 -24.61
N VAL A 5 15.68 14.32 -25.52
CA VAL A 5 16.69 13.39 -26.12
C VAL A 5 16.74 13.43 -27.66
N ARG A 6 16.33 14.55 -28.28
CA ARG A 6 16.26 14.64 -29.75
C ARG A 6 17.01 15.81 -30.38
N THR A 7 18.24 16.08 -29.96
CA THR A 7 19.09 17.05 -30.71
C THR A 7 20.58 16.84 -30.52
N ALA A 8 21.15 15.73 -31.02
CA ALA A 8 22.60 15.60 -31.16
C ALA A 8 23.00 14.60 -32.26
N PHE A 9 22.46 14.73 -33.47
CA PHE A 9 22.99 14.04 -34.63
C PHE A 9 22.84 14.93 -35.86
N ARG A 10 23.87 15.73 -36.16
CA ARG A 10 24.15 16.17 -37.52
C ARG A 10 25.57 16.72 -37.65
N GLN A 11 26.26 16.19 -38.66
CA GLN A 11 27.50 16.65 -39.29
C GLN A 11 28.83 16.26 -38.64
N ALA A 12 29.28 15.05 -38.97
CA ALA A 12 30.69 14.78 -39.20
C ALA A 12 30.89 14.45 -40.69
N LYS A 13 31.44 15.40 -41.44
CA LYS A 13 31.90 15.19 -42.83
C LYS A 13 33.27 14.52 -42.78
N MET A 14 33.36 13.37 -43.45
CA MET A 14 34.57 12.56 -43.66
C MET A 14 35.64 13.31 -44.45
N ASN A 15 36.89 13.26 -43.96
CA ASN A 15 38.09 13.28 -44.79
C ASN A 15 38.91 12.03 -44.46
N LEU A 16 39.05 11.16 -45.46
CA LEU A 16 39.86 9.95 -45.45
C LEU A 16 41.34 10.33 -45.44
N ALA A 17 42.08 9.88 -44.43
CA ALA A 17 43.53 9.70 -44.51
C ALA A 17 43.87 8.33 -43.91
N ALA A 18 44.39 7.45 -44.76
CA ALA A 18 44.78 6.09 -44.42
C ALA A 18 46.00 6.11 -43.50
N GLY A 19 45.75 6.01 -42.19
CA GLY A 19 46.75 5.71 -41.18
C GLY A 19 46.32 4.46 -40.44
N SER A 20 47.07 3.37 -40.59
CA SER A 20 46.82 2.09 -39.92
C SER A 20 47.17 2.21 -38.44
N PHE A 21 46.29 2.87 -37.67
CA PHE A 21 46.28 2.84 -36.22
C PHE A 21 45.47 1.63 -35.77
N LEU A 22 46.12 0.70 -35.07
CA LEU A 22 45.47 -0.35 -34.27
C LEU A 22 44.67 0.35 -33.16
N LEU A 23 43.45 0.77 -33.49
CA LEU A 23 42.45 1.22 -32.52
C LEU A 23 41.99 -0.01 -31.75
N LEU A 24 42.63 -0.25 -30.60
CA LEU A 24 42.05 -1.01 -29.50
C LEU A 24 40.74 -0.32 -29.09
N GLY A 25 39.66 -0.64 -29.82
CA GLY A 25 38.33 -0.17 -29.55
C GLY A 25 37.86 -0.76 -28.23
N THR A 26 38.08 -0.05 -27.14
CA THR A 26 37.43 -0.32 -25.86
C THR A 26 35.94 -0.09 -26.05
N VAL A 27 35.20 -1.18 -26.21
CA VAL A 27 33.74 -1.17 -26.11
C VAL A 27 33.41 -0.84 -24.66
N ILE A 28 33.19 0.44 -24.36
CA ILE A 28 32.68 0.89 -23.07
C ILE A 28 31.21 0.47 -23.02
N SER A 29 30.94 -0.74 -22.55
CA SER A 29 29.59 -1.18 -22.20
C SER A 29 29.11 -0.33 -21.03
N LEU A 30 28.23 0.63 -21.31
CA LEU A 30 27.47 1.36 -20.30
C LEU A 30 26.51 0.39 -19.62
N THR A 31 26.96 -0.25 -18.54
CA THR A 31 26.05 -0.91 -17.60
C THR A 31 25.32 0.19 -16.85
N ILE A 32 24.08 0.47 -17.24
CA ILE A 32 23.20 1.30 -16.42
C ILE A 32 22.96 0.50 -15.14
N ALA A 33 23.68 0.84 -14.07
CA ALA A 33 23.46 0.25 -12.76
C ALA A 33 22.07 0.67 -12.31
N TYR A 34 21.11 -0.25 -12.42
CA TYR A 34 19.78 -0.06 -11.86
C TYR A 34 19.92 -0.13 -10.34
N GLU A 35 19.97 1.01 -9.66
CA GLU A 35 19.99 1.00 -8.20
C GLU A 35 18.69 0.36 -7.70
N PRO A 36 18.78 -0.70 -6.87
CA PRO A 36 17.59 -1.31 -6.29
C PRO A 36 16.79 -0.29 -5.49
N TYR A 37 15.51 -0.16 -5.80
CA TYR A 37 14.63 0.79 -5.14
C TYR A 37 14.28 0.29 -3.73
N HIS A 38 14.68 1.06 -2.72
CA HIS A 38 14.40 0.78 -1.30
C HIS A 38 13.55 1.90 -0.72
N MET A 39 12.36 1.55 -0.22
CA MET A 39 11.44 2.54 0.32
C MET A 39 10.56 1.98 1.45
N ARG A 40 10.02 2.88 2.26
CA ARG A 40 9.03 2.58 3.29
C ARG A 40 7.73 3.28 2.95
N LEU A 41 6.67 2.49 2.85
CA LEU A 41 5.31 3.00 2.81
C LEU A 41 4.87 3.30 4.25
N HIS A 42 4.30 4.47 4.47
CA HIS A 42 3.55 4.81 5.69
C HIS A 42 2.11 5.03 5.29
N ALA A 43 1.20 4.20 5.80
CA ALA A 43 -0.23 4.34 5.58
C ALA A 43 -0.90 4.80 6.87
N GLN A 44 -1.63 5.91 6.81
CA GLN A 44 -2.42 6.40 7.92
C GLN A 44 -3.88 6.02 7.72
N ILE A 45 -4.43 5.24 8.66
CA ILE A 45 -5.86 4.99 8.77
C ILE A 45 -6.46 6.10 9.61
N ILE A 46 -7.31 6.92 9.00
CA ILE A 46 -7.77 8.19 9.58
C ILE A 46 -9.01 7.96 10.43
N ARG A 47 -10.08 7.44 9.81
CA ARG A 47 -11.36 7.21 10.47
C ARG A 47 -12.21 6.19 9.72
N LEU A 48 -13.07 5.52 10.47
CA LEU A 48 -14.18 4.71 9.97
C LEU A 48 -15.46 5.53 10.09
N GLU A 49 -16.31 5.48 9.07
CA GLU A 49 -17.69 5.98 9.13
C GLU A 49 -18.61 4.78 8.93
N ASN A 50 -19.39 4.45 9.96
CA ASN A 50 -20.44 3.44 9.95
C ASN A 50 -21.68 4.00 10.67
N PRO A 51 -22.30 5.07 10.14
CA PRO A 51 -23.32 5.85 10.85
C PRO A 51 -24.57 5.04 11.21
N GLN A 52 -24.79 3.90 10.53
CA GLN A 52 -25.91 3.00 10.79
C GLN A 52 -25.60 1.97 11.90
N GLY A 53 -24.36 1.89 12.38
CA GLY A 53 -23.95 0.94 13.41
C GLY A 53 -24.17 -0.52 13.00
N ILE A 54 -23.84 -0.85 11.75
CA ILE A 54 -24.11 -2.17 11.16
C ILE A 54 -22.84 -2.96 10.87
N ASP A 55 -23.00 -4.27 10.77
CA ASP A 55 -21.95 -5.20 10.40
C ASP A 55 -21.90 -5.50 8.89
N TYR A 56 -21.10 -6.49 8.50
CA TYR A 56 -20.90 -6.89 7.11
C TYR A 56 -22.19 -7.41 6.44
N GLN A 57 -23.09 -7.99 7.22
CA GLN A 57 -24.41 -8.49 6.80
C GLN A 57 -25.46 -7.37 6.77
N GLY A 58 -25.14 -6.18 7.28
CA GLY A 58 -26.05 -5.06 7.42
C GLY A 58 -26.95 -5.17 8.64
N GLN A 59 -26.62 -6.03 9.60
CA GLN A 59 -27.32 -6.15 10.89
C GLN A 59 -26.70 -5.20 11.92
N PRO A 60 -27.46 -4.70 12.90
CA PRO A 60 -26.89 -3.87 13.97
C PRO A 60 -25.76 -4.58 14.71
N CYS A 61 -24.67 -3.88 15.03
CA CYS A 61 -23.51 -4.40 15.77
C CYS A 61 -23.94 -5.00 17.12
N GLY A 62 -24.88 -4.35 17.81
CA GLY A 62 -25.48 -4.82 19.06
C GLY A 62 -26.38 -6.06 18.96
N GLY A 63 -26.54 -6.64 17.77
CA GLY A 63 -27.52 -7.69 17.50
C GLY A 63 -28.91 -7.14 17.22
N GLN A 64 -29.82 -8.03 16.83
CA GLN A 64 -31.15 -7.65 16.33
C GLN A 64 -32.07 -7.06 17.41
N PHE A 65 -31.87 -7.45 18.68
CA PHE A 65 -32.78 -7.12 19.78
C PHE A 65 -32.28 -5.98 20.68
N THR A 66 -31.01 -5.61 20.54
CA THR A 66 -30.35 -4.59 21.37
C THR A 66 -29.50 -3.71 20.48
N PRO A 67 -30.11 -2.81 19.69
CA PRO A 67 -29.35 -1.87 18.87
C PRO A 67 -28.48 -0.99 19.80
N ARG A 68 -27.17 -1.24 19.76
CA ARG A 68 -26.14 -0.42 20.38
C ARG A 68 -25.12 0.00 19.34
N GLN A 69 -24.34 1.00 19.69
CA GLN A 69 -23.19 1.41 18.90
C GLN A 69 -22.16 0.26 18.83
N CYS A 70 -21.33 0.29 17.79
CA CYS A 70 -20.31 -0.72 17.59
C CYS A 70 -19.14 -0.52 18.57
N ASN A 71 -18.58 -1.61 19.09
CA ASN A 71 -17.28 -1.64 19.75
C ASN A 71 -16.21 -2.01 18.72
N ALA A 72 -15.79 -1.05 17.88
CA ALA A 72 -14.92 -1.34 16.76
C ALA A 72 -13.45 -1.58 17.19
N VAL A 73 -12.92 -2.75 16.86
CA VAL A 73 -11.49 -3.06 16.78
C VAL A 73 -11.05 -2.93 15.33
N VAL A 74 -10.10 -2.04 15.07
CA VAL A 74 -9.56 -1.81 13.73
C VAL A 74 -8.15 -2.35 13.65
N SER A 75 -7.91 -3.25 12.71
CA SER A 75 -6.62 -3.85 12.46
C SER A 75 -6.23 -3.70 10.98
N ALA A 76 -4.93 -3.67 10.70
CA ALA A 76 -4.45 -3.45 9.33
C ALA A 76 -3.20 -4.26 9.00
N PHE A 77 -2.99 -4.47 7.71
CA PHE A 77 -1.82 -5.10 7.11
C PHE A 77 -1.48 -4.37 5.81
N VAL A 78 -0.19 -4.30 5.47
CA VAL A 78 0.27 -3.69 4.21
C VAL A 78 0.82 -4.78 3.30
N ASP A 79 0.15 -5.00 2.18
CA ASP A 79 0.50 -5.96 1.14
C ASP A 79 1.35 -5.29 0.06
N THR A 80 2.66 -5.55 0.10
CA THR A 80 3.65 -5.03 -0.85
C THR A 80 3.97 -6.02 -1.98
N ASP A 81 3.42 -7.23 -1.95
CA ASP A 81 3.68 -8.30 -2.93
C ASP A 81 2.51 -8.49 -3.92
N SER A 82 1.48 -7.65 -3.84
CA SER A 82 0.15 -7.74 -4.51
C SER A 82 0.12 -7.89 -6.05
N SER A 83 1.26 -8.10 -6.72
CA SER A 83 1.36 -8.54 -8.12
C SER A 83 0.64 -9.87 -8.44
N VAL A 84 0.10 -10.61 -7.45
CA VAL A 84 -0.35 -12.00 -7.66
C VAL A 84 -1.80 -12.31 -7.22
N ASN A 85 -2.53 -11.47 -6.47
CA ASN A 85 -3.86 -11.92 -6.04
C ASN A 85 -4.91 -10.82 -5.87
N PRO A 86 -5.85 -10.66 -6.82
CA PRO A 86 -7.11 -10.01 -6.54
C PRO A 86 -7.90 -10.95 -5.63
N PHE A 87 -7.91 -10.68 -4.34
CA PHE A 87 -9.00 -11.11 -3.47
C PHE A 87 -9.22 -12.64 -3.38
N HIS A 88 -8.48 -13.32 -2.51
CA HIS A 88 -9.10 -14.49 -1.88
C HIS A 88 -10.16 -13.93 -0.93
N SER A 89 -11.43 -14.04 -1.34
CA SER A 89 -12.59 -13.71 -0.53
C SER A 89 -12.48 -14.42 0.82
N GLY A 90 -12.30 -13.65 1.89
CA GLY A 90 -12.14 -14.19 3.22
C GLY A 90 -10.89 -13.70 3.92
N ALA A 91 -11.11 -13.27 5.16
CA ALA A 91 -10.13 -13.05 6.21
C ALA A 91 -9.05 -14.12 6.40
N GLU A 92 -9.28 -15.31 5.85
CA GLU A 92 -8.40 -16.47 5.88
C GLU A 92 -7.50 -16.56 4.65
N SER A 93 -7.27 -15.44 3.97
CA SER A 93 -6.26 -15.38 2.92
C SER A 93 -4.89 -15.67 3.54
N TYR A 94 -4.45 -16.93 3.44
CA TYR A 94 -3.05 -17.28 3.51
C TYR A 94 -2.35 -16.40 2.47
N GLY A 95 -1.51 -15.48 2.93
CA GLY A 95 -0.53 -14.87 2.04
C GLY A 95 0.32 -15.98 1.43
N ARG A 96 1.08 -15.66 0.38
CA ARG A 96 2.01 -16.60 -0.25
C ARG A 96 2.96 -17.31 0.75
N TYR A 97 3.13 -16.73 1.94
CA TYR A 97 4.05 -17.15 2.99
C TYR A 97 3.38 -17.57 4.32
N GLY A 98 2.04 -17.69 4.39
CA GLY A 98 1.35 -18.13 5.62
C GLY A 98 0.21 -17.20 6.06
N PRO A 99 -0.29 -17.35 7.31
CA PRO A 99 -1.39 -16.54 7.83
C PRO A 99 -1.01 -15.04 7.81
N VAL A 100 -1.91 -14.19 7.32
CA VAL A 100 -1.71 -12.74 7.33
C VAL A 100 -1.91 -12.22 8.75
N GLU A 101 -0.84 -11.69 9.35
CA GLU A 101 -0.89 -11.06 10.66
C GLU A 101 -1.36 -9.61 10.53
N TYR A 102 -2.58 -9.35 11.01
CA TYR A 102 -3.10 -8.00 11.13
C TYR A 102 -2.60 -7.34 12.41
N LYS A 103 -2.03 -6.15 12.30
CA LYS A 103 -1.70 -5.33 13.47
C LYS A 103 -2.95 -4.60 13.95
N VAL A 104 -3.32 -4.78 15.21
CA VAL A 104 -4.36 -3.94 15.85
C VAL A 104 -3.87 -2.50 15.92
N LEU A 105 -4.64 -1.59 15.35
CA LEU A 105 -4.37 -0.16 15.34
C LEU A 105 -5.12 0.56 16.45
N SER A 106 -6.41 0.29 16.59
CA SER A 106 -7.24 0.93 17.60
C SER A 106 -8.39 0.05 18.06
N VAL A 107 -8.90 0.37 19.26
CA VAL A 107 -10.07 -0.24 19.88
C VAL A 107 -10.95 0.89 20.36
N HIS A 108 -12.22 0.86 19.98
CA HIS A 108 -13.23 1.86 20.31
C HIS A 108 -14.45 1.17 20.92
N GLN A 109 -15.09 1.82 21.88
CA GLN A 109 -16.30 1.32 22.55
C GLN A 109 -17.43 2.28 22.29
N ASP A 110 -18.61 1.71 21.98
CA ASP A 110 -19.84 2.44 21.69
C ASP A 110 -19.63 3.62 20.72
N ASP A 111 -18.88 3.40 19.64
CA ASP A 111 -18.57 4.41 18.63
C ASP A 111 -18.71 3.83 17.22
N ASN A 112 -19.72 4.33 16.51
CA ASN A 112 -20.02 3.94 15.14
C ASN A 112 -19.07 4.60 14.13
N ASP A 113 -18.47 5.74 14.46
CA ASP A 113 -17.69 6.55 13.53
C ASP A 113 -16.29 6.87 14.10
N PRO A 114 -15.51 5.84 14.51
CA PRO A 114 -14.31 6.06 15.29
C PRO A 114 -13.21 6.77 14.51
N HIS A 115 -12.58 7.72 15.20
CA HIS A 115 -11.39 8.41 14.73
C HIS A 115 -10.13 7.65 15.15
N ILE A 116 -9.44 7.07 14.17
CA ILE A 116 -8.37 6.09 14.36
C ILE A 116 -7.00 6.80 14.40
N ASN A 117 -6.69 7.56 13.35
CA ASN A 117 -5.44 8.31 13.16
C ASN A 117 -4.13 7.54 13.41
N GLN A 118 -4.13 6.23 13.17
CA GLN A 118 -2.95 5.39 13.36
C GLN A 118 -2.18 5.16 12.08
N ILE A 119 -0.86 4.99 12.20
CA ILE A 119 0.04 4.72 11.07
C ILE A 119 0.52 3.27 11.14
N ILE A 120 0.42 2.58 10.01
CA ILE A 120 1.11 1.31 9.74
C ILE A 120 2.16 1.53 8.65
N SER A 121 3.25 0.77 8.69
CA SER A 121 4.30 0.88 7.69
C SER A 121 4.81 -0.48 7.25
N ALA A 122 5.28 -0.55 6.01
CA ALA A 122 5.98 -1.71 5.45
C ALA A 122 7.12 -1.26 4.55
N ASP A 123 8.15 -2.08 4.49
CA ASP A 123 9.37 -1.83 3.72
C ASP A 123 9.27 -2.57 2.38
N ILE A 124 9.73 -1.93 1.32
CA ILE A 124 9.79 -2.48 -0.03
C ILE A 124 11.28 -2.50 -0.40
N CYS A 125 11.84 -3.71 -0.43
CA CYS A 125 13.29 -3.93 -0.53
C CYS A 125 13.66 -4.50 -1.89
N GLY A 126 14.39 -3.72 -2.70
CA GLY A 126 15.00 -4.20 -3.95
C GLY A 126 14.03 -4.56 -5.07
N LYS A 127 12.75 -4.17 -4.94
CA LYS A 127 11.71 -4.38 -5.96
C LYS A 127 11.11 -3.04 -6.36
N SER A 128 10.92 -2.84 -7.65
CA SER A 128 10.08 -1.75 -8.16
C SER A 128 8.64 -2.25 -8.18
N ILE A 129 7.78 -1.65 -7.36
CA ILE A 129 6.34 -1.93 -7.39
C ILE A 129 5.59 -0.63 -7.64
N GLU A 130 4.55 -0.72 -8.46
CA GLU A 130 3.75 0.44 -8.84
C GLU A 130 2.67 0.77 -7.80
N LYS A 131 2.24 -0.26 -7.07
CA LYS A 131 1.13 -0.20 -6.12
C LYS A 131 1.42 -1.09 -4.92
N ALA A 132 1.04 -0.60 -3.74
CA ALA A 132 0.89 -1.40 -2.53
C ALA A 132 -0.58 -1.36 -2.09
N VAL A 133 -1.03 -2.37 -1.37
CA VAL A 133 -2.42 -2.47 -0.92
C VAL A 133 -2.47 -2.54 0.59
N VAL A 134 -3.13 -1.58 1.23
CA VAL A 134 -3.38 -1.61 2.67
C VAL A 134 -4.71 -2.30 2.91
N LYS A 135 -4.68 -3.44 3.59
CA LYS A 135 -5.87 -4.20 3.98
C LYS A 135 -6.24 -3.80 5.40
N VAL A 136 -7.48 -3.41 5.61
CA VAL A 136 -7.98 -2.99 6.92
C VAL A 136 -9.21 -3.83 7.27
N ARG A 137 -9.22 -4.38 8.48
CA ARG A 137 -10.33 -5.13 9.03
C ARG A 137 -10.91 -4.37 10.21
N ALA A 138 -12.23 -4.18 10.20
CA ALA A 138 -12.99 -3.73 11.35
C ALA A 138 -13.80 -4.91 11.90
N THR A 139 -13.70 -5.14 13.21
CA THR A 139 -14.47 -6.16 13.93
C THR A 139 -15.13 -5.54 15.15
N GLU A 140 -16.34 -5.96 15.45
CA GLU A 140 -17.05 -5.71 16.70
C GLU A 140 -16.39 -6.51 17.82
N GLN A 141 -16.05 -5.87 18.93
CA GLN A 141 -15.64 -6.56 20.14
C GLN A 141 -16.88 -6.98 20.92
N ASP A 142 -17.10 -8.29 20.98
CA ASP A 142 -18.09 -8.91 21.85
C ASP A 142 -17.43 -9.99 22.73
N GLU A 143 -18.18 -10.47 23.73
CA GLU A 143 -17.72 -11.50 24.66
C GLU A 143 -17.56 -12.88 24.00
N ASN A 144 -18.12 -13.09 22.80
CA ASN A 144 -18.24 -14.39 22.14
C ASN A 144 -17.34 -14.58 20.92
N GLY A 145 -16.43 -13.62 20.68
CA GLY A 145 -15.51 -13.64 19.56
C GLY A 145 -15.92 -12.63 18.49
N GLY A 146 -15.01 -11.71 18.18
CA GLY A 146 -15.36 -10.49 17.48
C GLY A 146 -16.02 -10.70 16.12
N LYS A 147 -17.23 -10.15 15.96
CA LYS A 147 -18.00 -10.20 14.72
C LYS A 147 -17.39 -9.26 13.68
N ARG A 148 -17.35 -9.64 12.41
CA ARG A 148 -16.84 -8.75 11.36
C ARG A 148 -17.77 -7.54 11.17
N ILE A 149 -17.22 -6.33 11.16
CA ILE A 149 -17.95 -5.13 10.71
C ILE A 149 -17.76 -4.99 9.21
N ASN A 150 -16.51 -4.95 8.74
CA ASN A 150 -16.20 -4.91 7.31
C ASN A 150 -14.72 -5.19 7.08
N ASP A 151 -14.37 -5.46 5.82
CA ASP A 151 -13.02 -5.51 5.32
C ASP A 151 -12.87 -4.41 4.25
N PHE A 152 -11.71 -3.74 4.22
CA PHE A 152 -11.44 -2.61 3.33
C PHE A 152 -10.10 -2.79 2.62
N THR A 153 -10.05 -2.34 1.37
CA THR A 153 -8.85 -2.33 0.53
C THR A 153 -8.51 -0.89 0.16
N CYS A 154 -7.31 -0.44 0.52
CA CYS A 154 -6.83 0.90 0.25
C CYS A 154 -5.60 0.85 -0.67
N ASP A 155 -5.74 1.34 -1.89
CA ASP A 155 -4.69 1.30 -2.90
C ASP A 155 -3.71 2.47 -2.73
N ALA A 156 -2.44 2.18 -2.45
CA ALA A 156 -1.36 3.16 -2.41
C ALA A 156 -0.58 3.12 -3.73
N LEU A 157 -0.80 4.12 -4.60
CA LEU A 157 -0.10 4.27 -5.88
C LEU A 157 1.28 4.90 -5.63
N LEU A 158 2.35 4.17 -5.93
CA LEU A 158 3.71 4.51 -5.54
C LEU A 158 4.47 5.25 -6.66
N GLN A 159 4.01 5.10 -7.91
CA GLN A 159 4.63 5.75 -9.08
C GLN A 159 4.70 7.27 -8.95
N THR A 160 3.72 7.90 -8.28
CA THR A 160 3.61 9.36 -8.18
C THR A 160 4.38 9.97 -7.03
N LEU A 161 4.93 9.17 -6.11
CA LEU A 161 5.53 9.65 -4.85
C LEU A 161 6.99 9.19 -4.66
N GLN A 162 7.70 8.94 -5.75
CA GLN A 162 9.07 8.43 -5.71
C GLN A 162 10.01 9.35 -4.89
N GLY A 163 10.25 8.99 -3.64
CA GLY A 163 11.16 9.68 -2.72
C GLY A 163 10.60 10.92 -2.01
N GLU A 164 9.34 11.26 -2.21
CA GLU A 164 8.73 12.43 -1.57
C GLU A 164 8.06 12.03 -0.25
N ASN A 165 8.63 12.49 0.88
CA ASN A 165 8.07 12.32 2.23
C ASN A 165 6.85 13.24 2.45
N VAL A 166 5.92 13.23 1.50
CA VAL A 166 4.71 14.06 1.45
C VAL A 166 3.50 13.13 1.51
N TRP A 167 2.53 13.47 2.36
CA TRP A 167 1.28 12.74 2.43
C TRP A 167 0.46 12.93 1.15
N SER A 168 -0.09 11.84 0.64
CA SER A 168 -1.13 11.86 -0.38
C SER A 168 -2.33 12.68 0.10
N ALA A 169 -3.19 13.06 -0.84
CA ALA A 169 -4.56 13.45 -0.50
C ALA A 169 -5.25 12.33 0.28
N VAL A 170 -6.23 12.69 1.10
CA VAL A 170 -7.10 11.72 1.77
C VAL A 170 -7.95 11.02 0.71
N GLN A 171 -8.00 9.70 0.78
CA GLN A 171 -8.69 8.83 -0.15
C GLN A 171 -9.64 7.90 0.60
N LEU A 172 -10.63 7.38 -0.12
CA LEU A 172 -11.53 6.34 0.38
C LEU A 172 -10.96 4.97 0.07
N CYS A 173 -10.98 4.08 1.05
CA CYS A 173 -10.75 2.67 0.80
C CYS A 173 -12.01 2.04 0.20
N GLN A 174 -11.82 1.01 -0.61
CA GLN A 174 -12.90 0.20 -1.15
C GLN A 174 -13.40 -0.79 -0.07
N PRO A 175 -14.64 -0.65 0.44
CA PRO A 175 -15.24 -1.66 1.29
C PRO A 175 -15.57 -2.93 0.51
N GLU A 176 -15.41 -4.09 1.15
CA GLU A 176 -15.83 -5.40 0.63
C GLU A 176 -17.36 -5.58 0.76
N TYR A 177 -17.91 -5.18 1.91
CA TYR A 177 -19.33 -5.30 2.23
C TYR A 177 -19.99 -3.94 2.40
N GLN A 178 -21.32 -3.86 2.20
CA GLN A 178 -22.12 -2.64 2.39
C GLN A 178 -21.50 -1.34 1.80
N PRO A 179 -21.09 -1.32 0.52
CA PRO A 179 -20.21 -0.27 -0.03
C PRO A 179 -20.77 1.15 -0.04
N LYS A 180 -22.08 1.31 0.17
CA LYS A 180 -22.76 2.61 0.24
C LYS A 180 -23.05 3.08 1.67
N LYS A 181 -22.84 2.22 2.67
CA LYS A 181 -23.25 2.45 4.07
C LYS A 181 -22.08 2.65 5.02
N MET A 182 -20.89 2.18 4.63
CA MET A 182 -19.66 2.32 5.40
C MET A 182 -18.55 2.90 4.54
N ARG A 183 -17.68 3.71 5.15
CA ARG A 183 -16.52 4.32 4.50
C ARG A 183 -15.31 4.28 5.42
N LEU A 184 -14.13 4.08 4.86
CA LEU A 184 -12.86 4.18 5.57
C LEU A 184 -11.97 5.18 4.84
N TYR A 185 -11.40 6.12 5.58
CA TYR A 185 -10.53 7.16 5.03
C TYR A 185 -9.08 6.83 5.36
N PHE A 186 -8.22 6.94 4.36
CA PHE A 186 -6.80 6.74 4.53
C PHE A 186 -6.00 7.76 3.71
N ARG A 187 -4.73 7.88 4.03
CA ARG A 187 -3.73 8.52 3.18
C ARG A 187 -2.41 7.81 3.36
N TYR A 188 -1.47 8.02 2.45
CA TYR A 188 -0.17 7.36 2.52
C TYR A 188 0.95 8.31 2.11
N LYS A 189 2.17 7.97 2.50
CA LYS A 189 3.39 8.61 2.01
C LYS A 189 4.49 7.57 1.87
N VAL A 190 5.50 7.91 1.08
CA VAL A 190 6.65 7.05 0.84
C VAL A 190 7.91 7.77 1.28
N SER A 191 8.81 7.07 1.95
CA SER A 191 10.14 7.58 2.26
C SER A 191 11.20 6.68 1.66
N ARG A 192 12.23 7.25 1.03
CA ARG A 192 13.40 6.48 0.59
C ARG A 192 14.10 5.86 1.81
N LEU A 193 14.57 4.63 1.64
CA LEU A 193 15.41 3.93 2.61
C LEU A 193 16.77 3.64 1.99
N GLU A 194 17.80 3.56 2.82
CA GLU A 194 19.02 2.87 2.45
C GLU A 194 18.78 1.36 2.49
N GLU A 195 19.51 0.60 1.66
CA GLU A 195 19.41 -0.87 1.62
C GLU A 195 19.55 -1.51 3.01
N LYS A 196 20.55 -1.05 3.79
CA LYS A 196 20.80 -1.52 5.16
C LYS A 196 19.67 -1.24 6.16
N GLN A 197 18.76 -0.32 5.85
CA GLN A 197 17.62 0.06 6.68
C GLN A 197 16.35 -0.73 6.32
N CYS A 198 16.38 -1.44 5.19
CA CYS A 198 15.22 -2.17 4.70
C CYS A 198 15.06 -3.46 5.47
N ARG A 199 13.98 -3.54 6.26
CA ARG A 199 13.63 -4.78 6.93
C ARG A 199 12.99 -5.67 5.87
N GLN A 200 13.78 -6.58 5.30
CA GLN A 200 13.19 -7.70 4.58
C GLN A 200 12.20 -8.34 5.54
N HIS A 201 10.94 -8.46 5.11
CA HIS A 201 9.91 -9.14 5.87
C HIS A 201 10.42 -10.56 6.15
N GLN A 202 11.06 -10.75 7.31
CA GLN A 202 11.30 -12.04 7.92
C GLN A 202 9.93 -12.46 8.45
N HIS A 203 9.13 -13.05 7.56
CA HIS A 203 8.03 -13.90 7.96
C HIS A 203 8.60 -15.28 8.28
#